data_AF-A0A9P9JLW2-F1
#
_entry.id   AF-A0A9P9JLW2-F1
#
_cell.length_a   1.000
_cell.length_b   1.000
_cell.length_c   1.000
_cell.angle_alpha   90.00
_cell.angle_beta   90.00
_cell.angle_gamma   90.00
#
_symmetry.space_group_name_H-M   'P 1'
#
loop_
_entity.id
_entity.type
_entity.pdbx_description
1 polymer ?
#
loop_
_entity_poly.entity_id
_entity_poly.type
_entity_poly.pdbx_seq_one_letter_code
_entity_poly.pdbx_strand_id
1 'polypeptide(L)'
;MQNIKSQFRSDQSGYGEEELETISQEVNHVITRRVNQLSMEKHLSPEIKSHLEKRLQETTYRTYLWVYLAFDYLGKEDFKRTPKGVESAIATLPRSINEAYNRILSKSKEDLIVRKALSIILAAGRLLILSEMNNAVNINDISQSFHDLDLEDEEDFKLYLRSWCGLFVLIHQGNIYFIH
;
A
#
# COMPACT_ATOMS: atom_id res chain seq x y z
N MET A 1 36.72 20.79 33.23
CA MET A 1 35.40 20.25 32.81
C MET A 1 35.40 19.96 31.32
N GLN A 2 36.07 18.89 30.90
CA GLN A 2 35.98 18.32 29.56
C GLN A 2 35.98 16.80 29.78
N ASN A 3 34.81 16.17 29.92
CA ASN A 3 34.66 14.70 29.82
C ASN A 3 33.21 14.19 29.91
N ILE A 4 32.22 14.88 29.33
CA ILE A 4 30.84 14.35 29.27
C ILE A 4 30.24 14.41 27.85
N LYS A 5 30.84 15.15 26.90
CA LYS A 5 30.33 15.26 25.53
C LYS A 5 30.88 14.23 24.53
N SER A 6 31.87 13.41 24.90
CA SER A 6 32.43 12.37 24.01
C SER A 6 31.81 10.98 24.19
N GLN A 7 31.08 10.73 25.29
CA GLN A 7 30.49 9.41 25.58
C GLN A 7 29.09 9.22 24.95
N PHE A 8 28.46 10.27 24.45
CA PHE A 8 27.06 10.24 23.96
C PHE A 8 26.91 10.22 22.43
N ARG A 9 28.02 10.10 21.68
CA ARG A 9 27.99 10.18 20.21
C ARG A 9 28.27 8.84 19.49
N SER A 10 28.43 7.75 20.23
CA SER A 10 28.69 6.41 19.66
C SER A 10 27.49 5.45 19.68
N ASP A 11 26.41 5.77 20.41
CA ASP A 11 25.33 4.80 20.66
C ASP A 11 24.07 4.97 19.77
N GLN A 12 24.04 5.92 18.82
CA GLN A 12 22.85 6.13 17.96
C GLN A 12 22.96 5.55 16.55
N SER A 13 24.09 4.94 16.16
CA SER A 13 24.23 4.32 14.83
C SER A 13 23.83 2.84 14.80
N GLY A 14 23.82 2.13 15.94
CA GLY A 14 23.53 0.69 16.00
C GLY A 14 22.04 0.34 16.09
N TYR A 15 21.25 1.11 16.84
CA TYR A 15 19.82 0.79 17.08
C TYR A 15 18.96 0.83 15.81
N GLY A 16 19.25 1.75 14.89
CA GLY A 16 18.51 1.85 13.63
C GLY A 16 18.82 0.69 12.66
N GLU A 17 20.05 0.18 12.66
CA GLU A 17 20.45 -0.94 11.80
C GLU A 17 19.87 -2.27 12.29
N GLU A 18 19.89 -2.52 13.60
CA GLU A 18 19.27 -3.72 14.22
C GLU A 18 17.74 -3.74 14.02
N GLU A 19 17.08 -2.59 14.13
CA GLU A 19 15.63 -2.47 13.92
C GLU A 19 15.26 -2.69 12.44
N LEU A 20 16.08 -2.18 11.50
CA LEU A 20 15.92 -2.43 10.07
C LEU A 20 16.16 -3.90 9.69
N GLU A 21 17.15 -4.55 10.30
CA GLU A 21 17.40 -5.99 10.12
C GLU A 21 16.22 -6.81 10.65
N THR A 22 15.68 -6.46 11.82
CA THR A 22 14.51 -7.13 12.41
C THR A 22 13.30 -7.01 11.50
N ILE A 23 12.99 -5.82 11.01
CA ILE A 23 11.89 -5.59 10.06
C ILE A 23 12.11 -6.39 8.78
N SER A 24 13.35 -6.45 8.27
CA SER A 24 13.67 -7.23 7.08
C SER A 24 13.44 -8.73 7.29
N GLN A 25 13.72 -9.26 8.48
CA GLN A 25 13.47 -10.67 8.82
C GLN A 25 11.97 -10.95 8.93
N GLU A 26 11.21 -10.06 9.56
CA GLU A 26 9.75 -10.20 9.63
C GLU A 26 9.11 -10.21 8.24
N VAL A 27 9.56 -9.32 7.35
CA VAL A 27 9.10 -9.28 5.95
C VAL A 27 9.43 -10.59 5.23
N ASN A 28 10.59 -11.22 5.47
CA ASN A 28 10.90 -12.54 4.92
C ASN A 28 9.88 -13.60 5.34
N HIS A 29 9.49 -13.62 6.62
CA HIS A 29 8.48 -14.55 7.12
C HIS A 29 7.12 -14.34 6.44
N VAL A 30 6.72 -13.08 6.22
CA VAL A 30 5.49 -12.76 5.49
C VAL A 30 5.58 -13.24 4.03
N ILE A 31 6.71 -13.02 3.36
CA ILE A 31 6.94 -13.50 1.98
C ILE A 31 6.82 -15.03 1.93
N THR A 32 7.51 -15.76 2.79
CA THR A 32 7.44 -17.23 2.85
C THR A 32 5.99 -17.70 3.01
N ARG A 33 5.25 -17.11 3.95
CA ARG A 33 3.82 -17.45 4.17
C ARG A 33 2.98 -17.19 2.91
N ARG A 34 3.18 -16.05 2.23
CA ARG A 34 2.42 -15.68 1.04
C ARG A 34 2.80 -16.52 -0.19
N VAL A 35 4.06 -16.90 -0.34
CA VAL A 35 4.49 -17.87 -1.37
C VAL A 35 3.83 -19.23 -1.13
N ASN A 36 3.78 -19.70 0.11
CA ASN A 36 3.09 -20.96 0.44
C ASN A 36 1.63 -20.92 0.00
N GLN A 37 0.92 -19.84 0.32
CA GLN A 37 -0.47 -19.65 -0.08
C GLN A 37 -0.63 -19.63 -1.61
N LEU A 38 0.15 -18.80 -2.31
CA LEU A 38 0.10 -18.70 -3.77
C LEU A 38 0.45 -20.04 -4.45
N SER A 39 1.39 -20.79 -3.89
CA SER A 39 1.77 -22.12 -4.37
C SER A 39 0.63 -23.12 -4.30
N MET A 40 -0.21 -23.04 -3.27
CA MET A 40 -1.41 -23.86 -3.15
C MET A 40 -2.48 -23.44 -4.15
N GLU A 41 -2.75 -22.13 -4.25
CA GLU A 41 -3.76 -21.56 -5.14
C GLU A 41 -3.46 -21.81 -6.62
N LYS A 42 -2.19 -21.68 -7.02
CA LYS A 42 -1.75 -21.85 -8.42
C LYS A 42 -1.11 -23.20 -8.72
N HIS A 43 -1.10 -24.14 -7.77
CA HIS A 43 -0.47 -25.46 -7.91
C HIS A 43 0.97 -25.38 -8.44
N LEU A 44 1.81 -24.56 -7.81
CA LEU A 44 3.22 -24.43 -8.18
C LEU A 44 4.02 -25.64 -7.72
N SER A 45 4.98 -26.09 -8.54
CA SER A 45 5.89 -27.17 -8.13
C SER A 45 6.85 -26.68 -7.04
N PRO A 46 7.43 -27.58 -6.22
CA PRO A 46 8.37 -27.21 -5.16
C PRO A 46 9.57 -26.40 -5.66
N GLU A 47 10.07 -26.72 -6.86
CA GLU A 47 11.18 -26.01 -7.50
C GLU A 47 10.81 -24.57 -7.86
N ILE A 48 9.65 -24.38 -8.50
CA ILE A 48 9.16 -23.05 -8.89
C ILE A 48 8.83 -22.20 -7.66
N LYS A 49 8.22 -22.82 -6.65
CA LYS A 49 7.95 -22.18 -5.36
C LYS A 49 9.24 -21.68 -4.70
N SER A 50 10.25 -22.55 -4.57
CA SER A 50 11.54 -22.20 -3.96
C SER A 50 12.24 -21.08 -4.75
N HIS A 51 12.21 -21.16 -6.08
CA HIS A 51 12.78 -20.12 -6.92
C HIS A 51 12.06 -18.78 -6.76
N LEU A 52 10.73 -18.76 -6.76
CA LEU A 52 9.93 -17.55 -6.53
C LEU A 52 10.22 -16.94 -5.15
N GLU A 53 10.26 -17.76 -4.09
CA GLU A 53 10.56 -17.32 -2.74
C GLU A 53 11.93 -16.66 -2.64
N LYS A 54 12.97 -17.32 -3.16
CA LYS A 54 14.33 -16.80 -3.16
C LYS A 54 14.41 -15.43 -3.85
N ARG A 55 13.81 -15.31 -5.04
CA ARG A 55 13.88 -14.08 -5.83
C ARG A 55 13.08 -12.94 -5.19
N LEU A 56 11.93 -13.23 -4.59
CA LEU A 56 11.19 -12.25 -3.79
C LEU A 56 11.98 -11.84 -2.54
N GLN A 57 12.75 -12.74 -1.93
CA GLN A 57 13.57 -12.44 -0.77
C GLN A 57 14.85 -11.64 -1.08
N GLU A 58 15.27 -11.56 -2.34
CA GLU A 58 16.46 -10.81 -2.77
C GLU A 58 16.17 -9.35 -3.14
N THR A 59 14.90 -8.94 -3.21
CA THR A 59 14.53 -7.57 -3.62
C THR A 59 14.95 -6.52 -2.57
N THR A 60 15.56 -5.41 -2.99
CA THR A 60 16.28 -4.49 -2.08
C THR A 60 15.38 -3.54 -1.27
N TYR A 61 14.08 -3.42 -1.55
CA TYR A 61 13.17 -2.47 -0.87
C TYR A 61 11.79 -3.06 -0.59
N ARG A 62 11.73 -4.04 0.31
CA ARG A 62 10.52 -4.80 0.61
C ARG A 62 9.87 -4.27 1.89
N THR A 63 8.82 -3.48 1.74
CA THR A 63 7.91 -3.10 2.83
C THR A 63 6.72 -4.07 2.88
N TYR A 64 5.96 -4.09 3.97
CA TYR A 64 4.70 -4.87 4.03
C TYR A 64 3.75 -4.49 2.89
N LEU A 65 3.68 -3.19 2.54
CA LEU A 65 2.90 -2.71 1.41
C LEU A 65 3.40 -3.30 0.08
N TRP A 66 4.71 -3.30 -0.15
CA TRP A 66 5.28 -3.89 -1.36
C TRP A 66 4.93 -5.38 -1.47
N VAL A 67 5.04 -6.14 -0.38
CA VAL A 67 4.69 -7.56 -0.35
C VAL A 67 3.20 -7.75 -0.66
N TYR A 68 2.32 -6.97 -0.03
CA TYR A 68 0.89 -7.03 -0.32
C TYR A 68 0.60 -6.88 -1.82
N LEU A 69 1.24 -5.89 -2.46
CA LEU A 69 1.02 -5.60 -3.89
C LEU A 69 1.64 -6.61 -4.83
N ALA A 70 2.83 -7.11 -4.51
CA ALA A 70 3.48 -8.14 -5.28
C ALA A 70 2.59 -9.40 -5.35
N PHE A 71 2.00 -9.80 -4.23
CA PHE A 71 1.10 -10.96 -4.19
C PHE A 71 -0.28 -10.69 -4.79
N ASP A 72 -0.82 -9.47 -4.71
CA ASP A 72 -2.04 -9.11 -5.47
C ASP A 72 -1.84 -9.31 -6.98
N TYR A 73 -0.67 -8.93 -7.50
CA TYR A 73 -0.32 -9.09 -8.91
C TYR A 73 -0.12 -10.56 -9.30
N LEU A 74 0.74 -11.27 -8.56
CA LEU A 74 1.02 -12.69 -8.84
C LEU A 74 -0.21 -13.58 -8.67
N GLY A 75 -1.17 -13.18 -7.83
CA GLY A 75 -2.46 -13.85 -7.69
C GLY A 75 -3.36 -13.66 -8.91
N LYS A 76 -3.48 -12.43 -9.40
CA LYS A 76 -4.38 -12.07 -10.53
C LYS A 76 -3.85 -12.49 -11.90
N GLU A 77 -2.55 -12.34 -12.13
CA GLU A 77 -1.94 -12.64 -13.43
C GLU A 77 -1.42 -14.07 -13.49
N ASP A 78 -1.65 -14.75 -14.61
CA ASP A 78 -1.00 -16.01 -14.87
C ASP A 78 0.40 -15.81 -15.43
N PHE A 79 1.36 -16.57 -14.89
CA PHE A 79 2.73 -16.57 -15.35
C PHE A 79 3.17 -17.99 -15.69
N LYS A 80 4.14 -18.09 -16.61
CA LYS A 80 4.71 -19.39 -16.97
C LYS A 80 5.38 -20.01 -15.75
N ARG A 81 5.02 -21.25 -15.42
CA ARG A 81 5.56 -22.01 -14.28
C ARG A 81 6.94 -22.59 -14.60
N THR A 82 7.86 -21.74 -15.04
CA THR A 82 9.25 -22.06 -15.35
C THR A 82 10.14 -21.01 -14.68
N PRO A 83 11.44 -21.28 -14.45
CA PRO A 83 12.33 -20.27 -13.85
C PRO A 83 12.33 -18.94 -14.64
N LYS A 84 12.40 -19.00 -15.97
CA LYS A 84 12.30 -17.81 -16.82
C LYS A 84 10.95 -17.10 -16.72
N GLY A 85 9.87 -17.85 -16.53
CA GLY A 85 8.54 -17.29 -16.34
C GLY A 85 8.40 -16.56 -15.00
N VAL A 86 8.99 -17.12 -13.94
CA VAL A 86 9.09 -16.45 -12.63
C VAL A 86 9.90 -15.17 -12.74
N GLU A 87 11.07 -15.17 -13.36
CA GLU A 87 11.87 -13.95 -13.56
C GLU A 87 11.08 -12.88 -14.33
N SER A 88 10.31 -13.29 -15.33
CA SER A 88 9.46 -12.38 -16.11
C SER A 88 8.34 -11.79 -15.25
N ALA A 89 7.69 -12.59 -14.40
CA ALA A 89 6.64 -12.15 -13.48
C ALA A 89 7.18 -11.24 -12.36
N ILE A 90 8.40 -11.49 -11.89
CA ILE A 90 9.06 -10.62 -10.90
C ILE A 90 9.49 -9.30 -11.55
N ALA A 91 9.95 -9.33 -12.80
CA ALA A 91 10.37 -8.13 -13.52
C ALA A 91 9.21 -7.14 -13.75
N THR A 92 7.97 -7.61 -13.74
CA THR A 92 6.78 -6.75 -13.82
C THR A 92 6.36 -6.19 -12.46
N LEU A 93 6.91 -6.65 -11.34
CA LEU A 93 6.59 -6.12 -10.02
C LEU A 93 7.09 -4.66 -9.86
N PRO A 94 6.46 -3.87 -8.98
CA PRO A 94 6.93 -2.51 -8.71
C PRO A 94 8.37 -2.51 -8.16
N ARG A 95 9.23 -1.63 -8.65
CA ARG A 95 10.64 -1.52 -8.22
C ARG A 95 10.85 -0.51 -7.08
N SER A 96 9.82 0.28 -6.78
CA SER A 96 9.83 1.25 -5.69
C SER A 96 8.45 1.37 -5.06
N ILE A 97 8.39 1.95 -3.86
CA ILE A 97 7.14 2.29 -3.16
C ILE A 97 6.29 3.23 -4.03
N ASN A 98 6.90 4.24 -4.67
CA ASN A 98 6.20 5.17 -5.57
C ASN A 98 5.59 4.47 -6.77
N GLU A 99 6.31 3.53 -7.38
CA GLU A 99 5.77 2.72 -8.47
C GLU A 99 4.62 1.83 -7.99
N ALA A 100 4.74 1.30 -6.76
CA ALA A 100 3.68 0.53 -6.11
C ALA A 100 2.42 1.39 -5.92
N TYR A 101 2.56 2.61 -5.40
CA TYR A 101 1.44 3.54 -5.25
C TYR A 101 0.80 3.94 -6.56
N ASN A 102 1.60 4.36 -7.54
CA ASN A 102 1.09 4.75 -8.86
C ASN A 102 0.28 3.62 -9.48
N ARG A 103 0.70 2.36 -9.29
CA ARG A 103 -0.03 1.18 -9.79
C ARG A 103 -1.28 0.84 -8.99
N ILE A 104 -1.35 1.14 -7.69
CA ILE A 104 -2.60 1.01 -6.93
C ILE A 104 -3.59 2.06 -7.44
N LEU A 105 -3.15 3.32 -7.55
CA LEU A 105 -3.99 4.44 -7.95
C LEU A 105 -4.51 4.24 -9.39
N SER A 106 -3.66 3.78 -10.31
CA SER A 106 -4.03 3.52 -11.70
C SER A 106 -5.02 2.36 -11.89
N LYS A 107 -5.30 1.54 -10.86
CA LYS A 107 -6.31 0.47 -10.91
C LYS A 107 -7.72 0.99 -10.66
N SER A 108 -7.87 2.22 -10.14
CA SER A 108 -9.20 2.81 -9.97
C SER A 108 -9.77 3.18 -11.33
N LYS A 109 -11.00 2.73 -11.63
CA LYS A 109 -11.76 3.19 -12.80
C LYS A 109 -12.12 4.68 -12.72
N GLU A 110 -11.97 5.27 -11.54
CA GLU A 110 -12.28 6.65 -11.24
C GLU A 110 -11.04 7.40 -10.74
N ASP A 111 -9.97 7.39 -11.53
CA ASP A 111 -8.69 8.03 -11.20
C ASP A 111 -8.87 9.51 -10.77
N LEU A 112 -9.79 10.24 -11.41
CA LEU A 112 -10.10 11.62 -11.07
C LEU A 112 -10.71 11.79 -9.68
N ILE A 113 -11.66 10.93 -9.30
CA ILE A 113 -12.33 11.01 -7.98
C ILE A 113 -11.37 10.57 -6.88
N VAL A 114 -10.59 9.50 -7.09
CA VAL A 114 -9.54 9.08 -6.15
C VAL A 114 -8.53 10.19 -5.93
N ARG A 115 -8.03 10.79 -7.01
CA ARG A 115 -7.06 11.88 -6.93
C ARG A 115 -7.64 13.09 -6.20
N LYS A 116 -8.88 13.47 -6.50
CA LYS A 116 -9.57 14.58 -5.83
C LYS A 116 -9.69 14.32 -4.33
N ALA A 117 -10.16 13.15 -3.96
CA ALA A 117 -10.33 12.74 -2.58
C ALA A 117 -9.02 12.68 -1.79
N LEU A 118 -7.99 12.05 -2.34
CA LEU A 118 -6.66 12.03 -1.70
C LEU A 118 -6.09 13.44 -1.56
N SER A 119 -6.29 14.31 -2.55
CA SER A 119 -5.88 15.71 -2.47
C SER A 119 -6.60 16.45 -1.35
N ILE A 120 -7.90 16.23 -1.19
CA ILE A 120 -8.70 16.79 -0.09
C ILE A 120 -8.18 16.32 1.26
N ILE A 121 -7.95 15.01 1.42
CA ILE A 121 -7.42 14.43 2.67
C ILE A 121 -6.05 15.01 3.01
N LEU A 122 -5.14 15.11 2.03
CA LEU A 122 -3.78 15.63 2.22
C LEU A 122 -3.76 17.14 2.49
N ALA A 123 -4.71 17.90 1.95
CA ALA A 123 -4.81 19.34 2.16
C ALA A 123 -5.52 19.70 3.48
N ALA A 124 -6.26 18.76 4.07
CA ALA A 124 -7.00 19.01 5.30
C ALA A 124 -6.05 19.21 6.49
N GLY A 125 -6.21 20.31 7.23
CA GLY A 125 -5.44 20.58 8.46
C GLY A 125 -5.84 19.73 9.66
N ARG A 126 -6.86 18.88 9.52
CA ARG A 126 -7.37 17.96 10.54
C ARG A 126 -8.01 16.74 9.87
N LEU A 127 -8.31 15.71 10.67
CA LEU A 127 -9.11 14.58 10.20
C LEU A 127 -10.48 15.07 9.70
N LEU A 128 -10.89 14.51 8.57
CA LEU A 128 -12.20 14.74 7.97
C LEU A 128 -13.19 13.71 8.50
N ILE A 129 -14.43 14.12 8.73
CA ILE A 129 -15.53 13.18 8.93
C ILE A 129 -16.19 12.82 7.59
N LEU A 130 -16.95 11.71 7.56
CA LEU A 130 -17.59 11.21 6.34
C LEU A 130 -18.45 12.25 5.63
N SER A 131 -19.27 12.99 6.37
CA SER A 131 -20.14 14.03 5.79
C SER A 131 -19.35 15.17 5.14
N GLU A 132 -18.24 15.59 5.74
CA GLU A 132 -17.36 16.63 5.17
C GLU A 132 -16.73 16.15 3.86
N MET A 133 -16.28 14.90 3.84
CA MET A 133 -15.68 14.31 2.66
C MET A 133 -16.72 14.10 1.54
N ASN A 134 -17.93 13.68 1.88
CA ASN A 134 -19.04 13.51 0.93
C ASN A 134 -19.36 14.84 0.25
N ASN A 135 -19.43 15.93 1.02
CA ASN A 135 -19.57 17.28 0.45
C ASN A 135 -18.37 17.66 -0.42
N ALA A 136 -17.14 17.55 0.11
CA ALA A 136 -15.94 18.05 -0.56
C ALA A 136 -15.66 17.34 -1.90
N VAL A 137 -15.91 16.02 -1.98
CA VAL A 137 -15.73 15.24 -3.21
C VAL A 137 -16.79 15.59 -4.25
N ASN A 138 -17.99 16.02 -3.85
CA ASN A 138 -19.08 16.35 -4.77
C ASN A 138 -19.11 17.82 -5.25
N ILE A 139 -18.34 18.73 -4.63
CA ILE A 139 -18.21 20.12 -5.11
C ILE A 139 -17.53 20.16 -6.49
N ASN A 140 -18.18 20.73 -7.50
CA ASN A 140 -17.59 20.94 -8.83
C ASN A 140 -17.75 22.39 -9.30
N ASP A 141 -17.19 22.72 -10.47
CA ASP A 141 -17.16 24.10 -11.01
C ASP A 141 -18.55 24.70 -11.28
N ILE A 142 -19.60 23.87 -11.29
CA ILE A 142 -21.00 24.26 -11.57
C ILE A 142 -21.80 24.37 -10.27
N SER A 143 -21.32 23.81 -9.14
CA SER A 143 -22.01 23.86 -7.85
C SER A 143 -22.10 25.30 -7.33
N GLN A 144 -23.32 25.83 -7.18
CA GLN A 144 -23.55 27.20 -6.66
C GLN A 144 -24.11 27.20 -5.23
N SER A 145 -24.64 26.06 -4.77
CA SER A 145 -25.23 25.87 -3.45
C SER A 145 -25.07 24.43 -2.95
N PHE A 146 -25.35 24.21 -1.65
CA PHE A 146 -25.36 22.86 -1.05
C PHE A 146 -26.43 21.94 -1.65
N HIS A 147 -27.50 22.50 -2.23
CA HIS A 147 -28.57 21.71 -2.85
C HIS A 147 -28.18 21.14 -4.21
N ASP A 148 -27.08 21.61 -4.80
CA ASP A 148 -26.58 21.13 -6.09
C ASP A 148 -25.64 19.92 -5.95
N LEU A 149 -25.34 19.51 -4.70
CA LEU A 149 -24.45 18.40 -4.42
C LEU A 149 -25.19 17.08 -4.52
N ASP A 150 -24.66 16.16 -5.32
CA ASP A 150 -25.14 14.79 -5.45
C ASP A 150 -24.60 13.94 -4.29
N LEU A 151 -25.24 14.06 -3.13
CA LEU A 151 -24.79 13.43 -1.89
C LEU A 151 -25.45 12.05 -1.70
N GLU A 152 -24.62 11.06 -1.41
CA GLU A 152 -25.07 9.75 -0.93
C GLU A 152 -25.41 9.79 0.57
N ASP A 153 -26.19 8.80 1.05
CA ASP A 153 -26.28 8.52 2.49
C ASP A 153 -24.89 8.19 3.06
N GLU A 154 -24.66 8.45 4.34
CA GLU A 154 -23.34 8.29 4.96
C GLU A 154 -22.79 6.85 4.87
N GLU A 155 -23.65 5.82 5.00
CA GLU A 155 -23.20 4.43 4.89
C GLU A 155 -22.92 4.02 3.44
N ASP A 156 -23.71 4.50 2.48
CA ASP A 156 -23.47 4.27 1.05
C ASP A 156 -22.18 4.97 0.61
N PHE A 157 -21.99 6.24 0.98
CA PHE A 157 -20.79 7.01 0.69
C PHE A 157 -19.54 6.35 1.27
N LYS A 158 -19.63 5.82 2.50
CA LYS A 158 -18.54 5.10 3.14
C LYS A 158 -18.15 3.82 2.38
N LEU A 159 -19.11 3.08 1.85
CA LEU A 159 -18.85 1.92 0.99
C LEU A 159 -18.22 2.36 -0.34
N TYR A 160 -18.73 3.44 -0.93
CA TYR A 160 -18.22 3.98 -2.17
C TYR A 160 -16.78 4.48 -2.00
N LEU A 161 -16.50 5.33 -1.01
CA LEU A 161 -15.16 5.80 -0.64
C LEU A 161 -14.17 4.64 -0.44
N ARG A 162 -14.58 3.55 0.23
CA ARG A 162 -13.74 2.36 0.41
C ARG A 162 -13.46 1.63 -0.91
N SER A 163 -14.39 1.63 -1.85
CA SER A 163 -14.24 0.93 -3.13
C SER A 163 -13.07 1.49 -3.96
N TRP A 164 -12.78 2.79 -3.84
CA TRP A 164 -11.75 3.45 -4.65
C TRP A 164 -10.54 3.96 -3.83
N CYS A 165 -10.67 4.16 -2.52
CA CYS A 165 -9.56 4.59 -1.64
C CYS A 165 -9.06 3.51 -0.66
N GLY A 166 -9.55 2.27 -0.72
CA GLY A 166 -9.46 1.28 0.37
C GLY A 166 -8.10 1.03 1.01
N LEU A 167 -6.98 1.05 0.26
CA LEU A 167 -5.63 0.83 0.84
C LEU A 167 -5.04 2.08 1.49
N PHE A 168 -5.57 3.26 1.16
CA PHE A 168 -5.06 4.55 1.59
C PHE A 168 -5.81 5.11 2.79
N VAL A 169 -7.06 4.67 2.98
CA VAL A 169 -8.01 5.29 3.90
C VAL A 169 -8.59 4.26 4.87
N LEU A 170 -8.51 4.57 6.16
CA LEU A 170 -9.22 3.88 7.23
C LEU A 170 -10.37 4.77 7.71
N ILE A 171 -11.54 4.18 7.88
CA ILE A 171 -12.72 4.88 8.40
C ILE A 171 -13.05 4.28 9.76
N HIS A 172 -12.96 5.08 10.82
CA HIS A 172 -13.22 4.66 12.20
C HIS A 172 -14.02 5.72 12.95
N GLN A 173 -15.16 5.31 13.53
CA GLN A 173 -16.09 6.21 14.24
C GLN A 173 -16.43 7.48 13.43
N GLY A 174 -16.72 7.33 12.13
CA GLY A 174 -17.04 8.43 11.23
C GLY A 174 -15.86 9.29 10.77
N ASN A 175 -14.65 9.08 11.32
CA ASN A 175 -13.44 9.82 10.94
C ASN A 175 -12.64 9.07 9.88
N ILE A 176 -12.07 9.84 8.95
CA ILE A 176 -11.26 9.39 7.82
C ILE A 176 -9.79 9.60 8.17
N TYR A 177 -9.04 8.50 8.17
CA TYR A 177 -7.61 8.46 8.45
C TYR A 177 -6.86 8.08 7.18
N PHE A 178 -5.81 8.84 6.91
CA PHE A 178 -4.83 8.47 5.88
C PHE A 178 -3.76 7.58 6.49
N ILE A 179 -3.54 6.39 5.93
CA ILE A 179 -2.71 5.36 6.56
C ILE A 179 -1.28 5.33 5.98
N HIS A 180 -0.94 6.15 4.97
CA HIS A 180 0.32 5.90 4.25
C HIS A 180 1.05 7.07 3.60
#